data_AF-A0A843AH72-F1
#
_entry.id   AF-A0A843AH72-F1
#
_cell.length_a   1.000
_cell.length_b   1.000
_cell.length_c   1.000
_cell.angle_alpha   90.00
_cell.angle_beta   90.00
_cell.angle_gamma   90.00
#
_symmetry.space_group_name_H-M   'P 1'
#
loop_
_entity.id
_entity.type
_entity.pdbx_description
1 polymer ?
#
loop_
_entity_poly.entity_id
_entity_poly.type
_entity_poly.pdbx_seq_one_letter_code
_entity_poly.pdbx_strand_id
1 'polypeptide(L)'
;MKKQAIITILTFITAVILSGAVSAVDYTVGPDQTYTTITSAVAASTTGDTITVNPNNGNPYIETVNVDHTLNLVANGEVTVQKVNSAGSVFNVHSDGSGTTIQGFTITKTDAAMPDAGISLNSVNNCHILDNKIIGFATGIDIVASDNNIISGNTITSGPNSGGYSYGIDNYGSSPQASSNNQIIYNTIAPQASGTGNAIAVALFSGMNNQIIGNSIKPTTTGTGNTIGVILDYNGNVAHFNQIIATTAFRLQGECTIDALYNWYGSNNGPTLSQLPDAAYTYYNPWLIMIVSASPTTLYTGGISNVYADFTHDSTYDPNNPVASYHDPSLGHFPDNVGVYITSTGGEVGSLFNTVYTINGIATAFFRATLGPGTGAAAGSLDSQDPLSVSITVLPAPIVSAAGSSVVSAASNTVGMQTTGIPLFGVVLALIMVLGGLVMPSRN
;
A
#
# COMPACT_ATOMS: atom_id res chain seq x y z
N MET A 1 6.70 -31.29 -31.27
CA MET A 1 6.69 -30.63 -29.94
C MET A 1 5.29 -30.36 -29.38
N LYS A 2 4.26 -30.01 -30.19
CA LYS A 2 2.92 -29.69 -29.65
C LYS A 2 2.08 -30.88 -29.10
N LYS A 3 2.30 -32.12 -29.56
CA LYS A 3 1.51 -33.28 -29.09
C LYS A 3 2.03 -33.94 -27.80
N GLN A 4 3.33 -33.83 -27.50
CA GLN A 4 3.90 -34.37 -26.26
C GLN A 4 3.61 -33.47 -25.05
N ALA A 5 3.57 -32.14 -25.22
CA ALA A 5 3.16 -31.20 -24.17
C ALA A 5 1.70 -31.41 -23.71
N ILE A 6 0.79 -31.75 -24.63
CA ILE A 6 -0.63 -31.98 -24.31
C ILE A 6 -0.81 -33.27 -23.49
N ILE A 7 -0.03 -34.31 -23.74
CA ILE A 7 -0.12 -35.56 -22.98
C ILE A 7 0.45 -35.35 -21.57
N THR A 8 1.57 -34.64 -21.42
CA THR A 8 2.15 -34.33 -20.09
C THR A 8 1.25 -33.44 -19.23
N ILE A 9 0.54 -32.47 -19.84
CA ILE A 9 -0.45 -31.63 -19.14
C ILE A 9 -1.68 -32.45 -18.71
N LEU A 10 -2.15 -33.37 -19.55
CA LEU A 10 -3.32 -34.19 -19.22
C LEU A 10 -3.03 -35.19 -18.09
N THR A 11 -1.83 -35.78 -18.04
CA THR A 11 -1.39 -36.69 -16.96
C THR A 11 -1.18 -35.96 -15.64
N PHE A 12 -0.74 -34.69 -15.66
CA PHE A 12 -0.62 -33.84 -14.46
C PHE A 12 -2.00 -33.46 -13.89
N ILE A 13 -2.95 -33.12 -14.78
CA ILE A 13 -4.34 -32.84 -14.38
C ILE A 13 -5.04 -34.10 -13.84
N THR A 14 -4.76 -35.30 -14.38
CA THR A 14 -5.33 -36.54 -13.81
C THR A 14 -4.68 -36.97 -12.49
N ALA A 15 -3.41 -36.64 -12.25
CA ALA A 15 -2.75 -36.89 -10.96
C ALA A 15 -3.26 -35.96 -9.85
N VAL A 16 -3.60 -34.71 -10.16
CA VAL A 16 -4.22 -33.75 -9.22
C VAL A 16 -5.67 -34.14 -8.86
N ILE A 17 -6.38 -34.84 -9.75
CA ILE A 17 -7.75 -35.34 -9.48
C ILE A 17 -7.74 -36.63 -8.61
N LEU A 18 -6.59 -37.32 -8.50
CA LEU A 18 -6.42 -38.54 -7.70
C LEU A 18 -5.76 -38.31 -6.33
N SER A 19 -5.15 -37.14 -6.09
CA SER A 19 -4.90 -36.65 -4.74
C SER A 19 -6.21 -36.10 -4.21
N GLY A 20 -6.92 -36.89 -3.39
CA GLY A 20 -8.22 -36.50 -2.85
C GLY A 20 -8.18 -35.05 -2.36
N ALA A 21 -9.01 -34.19 -2.95
CA ALA A 21 -9.28 -32.88 -2.39
C ALA A 21 -9.84 -33.13 -0.99
N VAL A 22 -9.01 -32.96 0.03
CA VAL A 22 -9.49 -32.73 1.38
C VAL A 22 -10.35 -31.47 1.24
N SER A 23 -11.65 -31.62 1.46
CA SER A 23 -12.54 -30.46 1.52
C SER A 23 -12.02 -29.60 2.65
N ALA A 24 -11.42 -28.45 2.33
CA ALA A 24 -11.09 -27.45 3.33
C ALA A 24 -12.37 -27.15 4.12
N VAL A 25 -12.30 -27.25 5.44
CA VAL A 25 -13.37 -26.91 6.36
C VAL A 25 -13.18 -25.47 6.80
N ASP A 26 -14.29 -24.73 6.91
CA ASP A 26 -14.29 -23.38 7.40
C ASP A 26 -14.53 -23.37 8.92
N TYR A 27 -13.58 -22.80 9.66
CA TYR A 27 -13.67 -22.54 11.08
C TYR A 27 -13.97 -21.05 11.28
N THR A 28 -14.93 -20.73 12.12
CA THR A 28 -15.26 -19.33 12.45
C THR A 28 -14.89 -19.04 13.90
N VAL A 29 -14.08 -18.00 14.10
CA VAL A 29 -13.69 -17.50 15.43
C VAL A 29 -14.47 -16.23 15.75
N GLY A 30 -15.01 -16.14 16.96
CA GLY A 30 -15.74 -14.95 17.42
C GLY A 30 -16.38 -15.14 18.80
N PRO A 31 -16.83 -14.05 19.45
CA PRO A 31 -17.42 -14.09 20.79
C PRO A 31 -18.67 -14.99 20.88
N ASP A 32 -19.44 -15.08 19.79
CA ASP A 32 -20.66 -15.90 19.69
C ASP A 32 -20.48 -17.18 18.86
N GLN A 33 -19.24 -17.61 18.65
CA GLN A 33 -18.90 -18.78 17.82
C GLN A 33 -18.47 -19.97 18.67
N THR A 34 -18.39 -21.16 18.05
CA THR A 34 -17.87 -22.37 18.71
C THR A 34 -16.43 -22.17 19.18
N TYR A 35 -15.62 -21.51 18.35
CA TYR A 35 -14.26 -21.12 18.69
C TYR A 35 -14.25 -19.65 19.09
N THR A 36 -13.89 -19.36 20.34
CA THR A 36 -13.81 -18.00 20.85
C THR A 36 -12.38 -17.45 20.81
N THR A 37 -11.40 -18.28 20.46
CA THR A 37 -9.99 -17.92 20.32
C THR A 37 -9.41 -18.48 19.03
N ILE A 38 -8.43 -17.80 18.45
CA ILE A 38 -7.78 -18.23 17.21
C ILE A 38 -7.03 -19.54 17.45
N THR A 39 -6.32 -19.64 18.58
CA THR A 39 -5.54 -20.83 18.94
C THR A 39 -6.42 -22.08 19.06
N SER A 40 -7.66 -21.95 19.56
CA SER A 40 -8.58 -23.09 19.67
C SER A 40 -9.07 -23.58 18.31
N ALA A 41 -9.27 -22.68 17.35
CA ALA A 41 -9.62 -23.05 15.98
C ALA A 41 -8.42 -23.70 15.27
N VAL A 42 -7.21 -23.16 15.43
CA VAL A 42 -5.98 -23.75 14.89
C VAL A 42 -5.75 -25.17 15.44
N ALA A 43 -5.97 -25.40 16.73
CA ALA A 43 -5.83 -26.73 17.31
C ALA A 43 -6.86 -27.75 16.78
N ALA A 44 -7.99 -27.28 16.25
CA ALA A 44 -9.06 -28.13 15.74
C ALA A 44 -9.04 -28.28 14.21
N SER A 45 -8.27 -27.44 13.50
CA SER A 45 -8.13 -27.47 12.05
C SER A 45 -7.13 -28.51 11.57
N THR A 46 -7.11 -28.70 10.27
CA THR A 46 -6.20 -29.58 9.53
C THR A 46 -5.62 -28.84 8.32
N THR A 47 -4.60 -29.43 7.69
CA THR A 47 -3.88 -28.83 6.55
C THR A 47 -4.83 -28.41 5.42
N GLY A 48 -4.79 -27.13 5.08
CA GLY A 48 -5.57 -26.51 4.01
C GLY A 48 -6.88 -25.85 4.45
N ASP A 49 -7.26 -26.00 5.72
CA ASP A 49 -8.48 -25.40 6.26
C ASP A 49 -8.41 -23.87 6.34
N THR A 50 -9.57 -23.24 6.35
CA THR A 50 -9.72 -21.79 6.48
C THR A 50 -10.26 -21.43 7.85
N ILE A 51 -9.60 -20.49 8.53
CA ILE A 51 -10.06 -19.91 9.79
C ILE A 51 -10.41 -18.46 9.53
N THR A 52 -11.72 -18.17 9.51
CA THR A 52 -12.26 -16.81 9.43
C THR A 52 -12.43 -16.25 10.83
N VAL A 53 -11.76 -15.15 11.13
CA VAL A 53 -11.81 -14.51 12.45
C VAL A 53 -12.71 -13.28 12.38
N ASN A 54 -13.76 -13.24 13.18
CA ASN A 54 -14.66 -12.09 13.28
C ASN A 54 -14.16 -11.07 14.34
N PRO A 55 -14.61 -9.81 14.29
CA PRO A 55 -14.27 -8.80 15.29
C PRO A 55 -14.73 -9.23 16.69
N ASN A 56 -13.88 -9.00 17.70
CA ASN A 56 -14.17 -9.35 19.10
C ASN A 56 -14.79 -8.17 19.86
N ASN A 57 -15.90 -7.62 19.35
CA ASN A 57 -16.62 -6.50 19.98
C ASN A 57 -15.72 -5.30 20.33
N GLY A 58 -14.75 -4.99 19.46
CA GLY A 58 -13.77 -3.91 19.67
C GLY A 58 -12.59 -4.25 20.59
N ASN A 59 -12.53 -5.46 21.13
CA ASN A 59 -11.40 -5.94 21.94
C ASN A 59 -10.41 -6.74 21.09
N PRO A 60 -9.12 -6.80 21.48
CA PRO A 60 -8.17 -7.68 20.83
C PRO A 60 -8.37 -9.15 21.23
N TYR A 61 -7.97 -10.07 20.35
CA TYR A 61 -7.62 -11.44 20.71
C TYR A 61 -6.22 -11.42 21.32
N ILE A 62 -6.08 -11.72 22.61
CA ILE A 62 -4.77 -11.69 23.31
C ILE A 62 -4.18 -13.09 23.30
N GLU A 63 -3.37 -13.41 22.30
CA GLU A 63 -2.94 -14.78 22.01
C GLU A 63 -1.55 -14.83 21.37
N THR A 64 -0.91 -16.00 21.50
CA THR A 64 0.21 -16.42 20.65
C THR A 64 -0.27 -17.58 19.80
N VAL A 65 -0.35 -17.36 18.50
CA VAL A 65 -0.87 -18.30 17.52
C VAL A 65 0.30 -19.04 16.88
N ASN A 66 0.47 -20.30 17.25
CA ASN A 66 1.45 -21.18 16.62
C ASN A 66 0.76 -21.92 15.48
N VAL A 67 1.29 -21.76 14.28
CA VAL A 67 0.80 -22.44 13.07
C VAL A 67 1.79 -23.53 12.72
N ASP A 68 1.34 -24.78 12.88
CA ASP A 68 2.10 -26.01 12.70
C ASP A 68 1.55 -26.90 11.58
N HIS A 69 0.67 -26.35 10.74
CA HIS A 69 0.18 -26.95 9.50
C HIS A 69 -0.32 -25.84 8.56
N THR A 70 -0.39 -26.11 7.25
CA THR A 70 -0.88 -25.14 6.26
C THR A 70 -2.29 -24.67 6.60
N LEU A 71 -2.50 -23.37 6.76
CA LEU A 71 -3.81 -22.78 7.04
C LEU A 71 -4.07 -21.51 6.23
N ASN A 72 -5.34 -21.15 6.06
CA ASN A 72 -5.74 -19.81 5.63
C ASN A 72 -6.34 -19.06 6.82
N LEU A 73 -5.55 -18.20 7.47
CA LEU A 73 -6.02 -17.34 8.55
C LEU A 73 -6.46 -15.99 7.96
N VAL A 74 -7.74 -15.67 8.06
CA VAL A 74 -8.32 -14.48 7.41
C VAL A 74 -9.15 -13.67 8.41
N ALA A 75 -8.84 -12.38 8.54
CA ALA A 75 -9.68 -11.43 9.27
C ALA A 75 -10.93 -11.07 8.47
N ASN A 76 -12.11 -11.14 9.10
CA ASN A 76 -13.36 -10.64 8.57
C ASN A 76 -13.67 -9.26 9.15
N GLY A 77 -13.19 -8.21 8.48
CA GLY A 77 -13.28 -6.83 8.97
C GLY A 77 -12.18 -6.47 9.96
N GLU A 78 -12.46 -5.57 10.90
CA GLU A 78 -11.46 -5.07 11.86
C GLU A 78 -11.19 -6.08 12.98
N VAL A 79 -10.17 -6.91 12.79
CA VAL A 79 -9.69 -7.86 13.79
C VAL A 79 -8.34 -7.41 14.33
N THR A 80 -8.24 -7.26 15.65
CA THR A 80 -6.97 -7.01 16.32
C THR A 80 -6.51 -8.27 17.06
N VAL A 81 -5.26 -8.68 16.83
CA VAL A 81 -4.59 -9.71 17.61
C VAL A 81 -3.43 -9.05 18.35
N GLN A 82 -3.47 -9.16 19.67
CA GLN A 82 -2.48 -8.56 20.56
C GLN A 82 -1.60 -9.64 21.15
N LYS A 83 -0.30 -9.36 21.20
CA LYS A 83 0.69 -10.22 21.85
C LYS A 83 0.38 -10.42 23.33
N VAL A 84 0.53 -11.66 23.81
CA VAL A 84 0.58 -11.99 25.24
C VAL A 84 1.86 -11.40 25.85
N ASN A 85 1.80 -10.92 27.09
CA ASN A 85 2.96 -10.34 27.80
C ASN A 85 4.02 -11.42 28.15
N SER A 86 4.75 -11.87 27.14
CA SER A 86 5.76 -12.93 27.18
C SER A 86 6.72 -12.77 25.98
N ALA A 87 7.85 -13.47 25.98
CA ALA A 87 8.73 -13.50 24.82
C ALA A 87 8.07 -14.25 23.64
N GLY A 88 8.38 -13.84 22.40
CA GLY A 88 7.85 -14.45 21.18
C GLY A 88 6.98 -13.51 20.34
N SER A 89 6.54 -14.03 19.19
CA SER A 89 5.72 -13.30 18.21
C SER A 89 4.23 -13.58 18.39
N VAL A 90 3.37 -12.79 17.75
CA VAL A 90 1.91 -13.05 17.75
C VAL A 90 1.59 -14.26 16.89
N PHE A 91 2.05 -14.27 15.64
CA PHE A 91 1.95 -15.42 14.76
C PHE A 91 3.33 -16.05 14.57
N ASN A 92 3.45 -17.35 14.87
CA ASN A 92 4.66 -18.13 14.63
C ASN A 92 4.32 -19.28 13.68
N VAL A 93 4.76 -19.16 12.43
CA VAL A 93 4.62 -20.23 11.44
C VAL A 93 5.87 -21.09 11.50
N HIS A 94 5.72 -22.29 12.03
CA HIS A 94 6.81 -23.27 12.16
C HIS A 94 6.88 -24.14 10.91
N SER A 95 7.93 -24.97 10.78
CA SER A 95 8.27 -25.72 9.57
C SER A 95 7.10 -26.43 8.85
N ASP A 96 6.18 -27.01 9.63
CA ASP A 96 5.03 -27.76 9.11
C ASP A 96 3.89 -26.83 8.61
N GLY A 97 3.94 -25.54 8.94
CA GLY A 97 3.02 -24.48 8.51
C GLY A 97 3.30 -23.89 7.12
N SER A 98 4.20 -24.47 6.32
CA SER A 98 4.47 -24.02 4.96
C SER A 98 3.18 -23.92 4.12
N GLY A 99 3.08 -22.90 3.27
CA GLY A 99 1.87 -22.61 2.48
C GLY A 99 0.80 -21.78 3.20
N THR A 100 1.02 -21.41 4.47
CA THR A 100 0.02 -20.68 5.26
C THR A 100 -0.21 -19.27 4.72
N THR A 101 -1.48 -18.85 4.68
CA THR A 101 -1.87 -17.46 4.47
C THR A 101 -2.26 -16.80 5.80
N ILE A 102 -1.75 -15.60 6.07
CA ILE A 102 -2.19 -14.73 7.18
C ILE A 102 -2.61 -13.40 6.57
N GLN A 103 -3.90 -13.08 6.66
CA GLN A 103 -4.47 -11.94 5.94
C GLN A 103 -5.36 -11.02 6.77
N GLY A 104 -5.14 -9.70 6.62
CA GLY A 104 -6.08 -8.66 7.02
C GLY A 104 -6.09 -8.30 8.52
N PHE A 105 -5.15 -8.84 9.31
CA PHE A 105 -5.13 -8.61 10.76
C PHE A 105 -4.46 -7.28 11.11
N THR A 106 -4.97 -6.62 12.15
CA THR A 106 -4.19 -5.65 12.93
C THR A 106 -3.45 -6.39 14.04
N ILE A 107 -2.13 -6.32 14.06
CA ILE A 107 -1.25 -7.07 14.96
C ILE A 107 -0.50 -6.07 15.83
N THR A 108 -0.64 -6.19 17.15
CA THR A 108 -0.13 -5.20 18.10
C THR A 108 0.47 -5.84 19.35
N LYS A 109 1.14 -5.01 20.16
CA LYS A 109 1.60 -5.39 21.50
C LYS A 109 1.46 -4.23 22.46
N THR A 110 1.48 -4.53 23.75
CA THR A 110 1.46 -3.55 24.85
C THR A 110 2.56 -3.80 25.88
N ASP A 111 3.37 -4.84 25.67
CA ASP A 111 4.49 -5.19 26.53
C ASP A 111 5.69 -4.25 26.28
N ALA A 112 6.68 -4.34 27.16
CA ALA A 112 7.87 -3.53 27.07
C ALA A 112 8.70 -3.85 25.83
N ALA A 113 9.65 -2.98 25.49
CA ALA A 113 10.58 -3.19 24.40
C ALA A 113 11.35 -4.51 24.56
N MET A 114 11.20 -5.42 23.59
CA MET A 114 11.76 -6.78 23.55
C MET A 114 12.16 -7.11 22.11
N PRO A 115 13.10 -8.05 21.87
CA PRO A 115 13.41 -8.53 20.53
C PRO A 115 12.32 -9.51 20.06
N ASP A 116 11.18 -8.98 19.64
CA ASP A 116 10.01 -9.75 19.19
C ASP A 116 9.59 -9.39 17.77
N ALA A 117 8.89 -10.32 17.10
CA ALA A 117 8.26 -10.07 15.82
C ALA A 117 6.73 -9.98 15.93
N GLY A 118 6.08 -9.28 14.99
CA GLY A 118 4.63 -9.40 14.83
C GLY A 118 4.28 -10.78 14.26
N ILE A 119 4.93 -11.12 13.15
CA ILE A 119 4.82 -12.42 12.47
C ILE A 119 6.24 -12.98 12.31
N SER A 120 6.42 -14.26 12.64
CA SER A 120 7.66 -14.99 12.39
C SER A 120 7.39 -16.17 11.45
N LEU A 121 8.12 -16.21 10.34
CA LEU A 121 8.25 -17.35 9.44
C LEU A 121 9.56 -18.05 9.76
N ASN A 122 9.49 -19.28 10.26
CA ASN A 122 10.68 -20.02 10.67
C ASN A 122 10.74 -21.37 9.96
N SER A 123 11.70 -21.47 9.04
CA SER A 123 11.95 -22.67 8.24
C SER A 123 10.74 -23.09 7.41
N VAL A 124 10.02 -22.12 6.83
CA VAL A 124 8.78 -22.34 6.07
C VAL A 124 8.87 -21.79 4.66
N ASN A 125 8.08 -22.37 3.77
CA ASN A 125 8.07 -21.97 2.37
C ASN A 125 6.66 -21.69 1.86
N ASN A 126 6.55 -20.88 0.81
CA ASN A 126 5.31 -20.61 0.09
C ASN A 126 4.20 -19.99 0.96
N CYS A 127 4.55 -19.31 2.07
CA CYS A 127 3.58 -18.62 2.90
C CYS A 127 3.21 -17.25 2.31
N HIS A 128 1.98 -16.81 2.55
CA HIS A 128 1.46 -15.54 2.09
C HIS A 128 1.07 -14.65 3.27
N ILE A 129 1.77 -13.54 3.46
CA ILE A 129 1.50 -12.55 4.51
C ILE A 129 0.91 -11.32 3.82
N LEU A 130 -0.40 -11.13 3.94
CA LEU A 130 -1.16 -10.24 3.08
C LEU A 130 -1.94 -9.18 3.87
N ASP A 131 -1.85 -7.92 3.48
CA ASP A 131 -2.75 -6.85 3.95
C ASP A 131 -2.84 -6.70 5.49
N ASN A 132 -1.79 -7.08 6.23
CA ASN A 132 -1.77 -6.96 7.68
C ASN A 132 -1.23 -5.59 8.11
N LYS A 133 -1.71 -5.10 9.26
CA LYS A 133 -1.20 -3.90 9.92
C LYS A 133 -0.42 -4.29 11.17
N ILE A 134 0.90 -4.16 11.16
CA ILE A 134 1.79 -4.63 12.24
C ILE A 134 2.40 -3.44 12.98
N ILE A 135 2.19 -3.35 14.30
CA ILE A 135 2.49 -2.13 15.07
C ILE A 135 3.27 -2.44 16.35
N GLY A 136 4.40 -1.75 16.53
CA GLY A 136 5.11 -1.63 17.81
C GLY A 136 6.13 -2.74 18.12
N PHE A 137 6.24 -3.78 17.31
CA PHE A 137 7.22 -4.88 17.48
C PHE A 137 8.64 -4.45 17.16
N ALA A 138 9.65 -5.11 17.74
CA ALA A 138 11.03 -4.84 17.34
C ALA A 138 11.29 -5.18 15.87
N THR A 139 10.71 -6.28 15.41
CA THR A 139 10.67 -6.69 14.01
C THR A 139 9.22 -6.75 13.56
N GLY A 140 8.84 -6.16 12.43
CA GLY A 140 7.49 -6.33 11.90
C GLY A 140 7.24 -7.78 11.49
N ILE A 141 8.00 -8.24 10.50
CA ILE A 141 7.98 -9.62 9.99
C ILE A 141 9.40 -10.18 9.98
N ASP A 142 9.59 -11.31 10.63
CA ASP A 142 10.85 -12.04 10.66
C ASP A 142 10.77 -13.26 9.73
N ILE A 143 11.71 -13.40 8.79
CA ILE A 143 11.74 -14.47 7.77
C ILE A 143 13.04 -15.27 7.84
N VAL A 144 13.06 -16.28 8.71
CA VAL A 144 14.26 -17.05 9.02
C VAL A 144 14.26 -18.38 8.27
N ALA A 145 15.32 -18.65 7.49
CA ALA A 145 15.48 -19.89 6.71
C ALA A 145 14.25 -20.23 5.85
N SER A 146 13.61 -19.22 5.28
CA SER A 146 12.27 -19.33 4.69
C SER A 146 12.30 -18.84 3.24
N ASP A 147 11.87 -19.70 2.29
CA ASP A 147 11.96 -19.42 0.86
C ASP A 147 10.59 -19.28 0.19
N ASN A 148 10.56 -18.59 -0.95
CA ASN A 148 9.37 -18.51 -1.82
C ASN A 148 8.12 -17.92 -1.13
N ASN A 149 8.29 -17.06 -0.12
CA ASN A 149 7.17 -16.42 0.56
C ASN A 149 6.76 -15.12 -0.14
N ILE A 150 5.48 -14.78 -0.06
CA ILE A 150 4.92 -13.52 -0.56
C ILE A 150 4.51 -12.68 0.65
N ILE A 151 5.11 -11.50 0.77
CA ILE A 151 4.78 -10.49 1.77
C ILE A 151 4.25 -9.28 1.01
N SER A 152 2.94 -9.10 0.99
CA SER A 152 2.27 -8.12 0.13
C SER A 152 1.24 -7.25 0.84
N GLY A 153 1.19 -5.95 0.52
CA GLY A 153 0.13 -5.05 0.98
C GLY A 153 0.16 -4.74 2.48
N ASN A 154 1.19 -5.18 3.22
CA ASN A 154 1.25 -4.98 4.66
C ASN A 154 1.63 -3.54 5.01
N THR A 155 1.07 -3.04 6.10
CA THR A 155 1.48 -1.78 6.74
C THR A 155 2.24 -2.09 8.01
N ILE A 156 3.55 -1.82 8.01
CA ILE A 156 4.47 -2.16 9.10
C ILE A 156 4.97 -0.87 9.75
N THR A 157 4.64 -0.69 11.02
CA THR A 157 5.16 0.37 11.88
C THR A 157 5.76 -0.28 13.12
N SER A 158 6.91 -0.92 12.94
CA SER A 158 7.67 -1.55 14.02
C SER A 158 8.22 -0.48 14.99
N GLY A 159 8.38 -0.86 16.25
CA GLY A 159 8.91 -0.03 17.33
C GLY A 159 10.31 -0.48 17.77
N PRO A 160 10.95 0.27 18.69
CA PRO A 160 12.29 -0.08 19.14
C PRO A 160 12.29 -1.25 20.13
N ASN A 161 13.30 -2.12 20.03
CA ASN A 161 13.67 -3.06 21.10
C ASN A 161 14.37 -2.34 22.26
N SER A 162 14.77 -3.08 23.30
CA SER A 162 15.45 -2.51 24.48
C SER A 162 16.77 -1.81 24.16
N GLY A 163 17.43 -2.16 23.05
CA GLY A 163 18.62 -1.50 22.53
C GLY A 163 18.33 -0.34 21.58
N GLY A 164 17.06 -0.02 21.34
CA GLY A 164 16.63 1.06 20.46
C GLY A 164 16.48 0.67 18.98
N TYR A 165 16.81 -0.56 18.59
CA TYR A 165 16.76 -1.02 17.19
C TYR A 165 15.34 -1.39 16.76
N SER A 166 15.01 -1.16 15.49
CA SER A 166 13.74 -1.57 14.91
C SER A 166 13.92 -2.03 13.47
N TYR A 167 13.24 -3.11 13.12
CA TYR A 167 13.25 -3.73 11.79
C TYR A 167 11.83 -3.80 11.23
N GLY A 168 11.64 -3.39 9.98
CA GLY A 168 10.38 -3.62 9.30
C GLY A 168 10.22 -5.09 8.93
N ILE A 169 11.07 -5.56 8.03
CA ILE A 169 11.21 -6.95 7.63
C ILE A 169 12.67 -7.35 7.75
N ASP A 170 12.93 -8.49 8.39
CA ASP A 170 14.27 -8.97 8.69
C ASP A 170 14.37 -10.47 8.41
N ASN A 171 15.59 -10.95 8.13
CA ASN A 171 15.94 -12.36 8.10
C ASN A 171 17.14 -12.70 8.98
N TYR A 172 17.41 -11.89 10.00
CA TYR A 172 18.53 -12.07 10.92
C TYR A 172 18.37 -13.34 11.78
N GLY A 173 18.70 -14.48 11.19
CA GLY A 173 19.03 -15.73 11.86
C GLY A 173 20.54 -15.93 11.84
N SER A 174 21.12 -16.42 12.94
CA SER A 174 22.53 -16.81 12.97
C SER A 174 22.87 -17.68 11.74
N SER A 175 23.82 -17.23 10.93
CA SER A 175 24.32 -17.93 9.74
C SER A 175 24.50 -19.44 9.98
N PRO A 176 24.13 -20.34 9.03
CA PRO A 176 23.73 -20.10 7.64
C PRO A 176 22.22 -20.38 7.42
N GLN A 177 21.36 -19.40 7.68
CA GLN A 177 19.91 -19.53 7.50
C GLN A 177 19.43 -18.57 6.41
N ALA A 178 19.78 -18.89 5.16
CA ALA A 178 19.41 -18.09 3.99
C ALA A 178 17.90 -18.14 3.73
N SER A 179 17.33 -16.98 3.36
CA SER A 179 15.94 -16.85 2.91
C SER A 179 15.94 -16.31 1.48
N SER A 180 15.53 -17.13 0.52
CA SER A 180 15.70 -16.91 -0.92
C SER A 180 14.37 -16.91 -1.67
N ASN A 181 14.33 -16.25 -2.82
CA ASN A 181 13.15 -16.19 -3.69
C ASN A 181 11.90 -15.59 -3.03
N ASN A 182 12.05 -14.82 -1.95
CA ASN A 182 10.93 -14.14 -1.31
C ASN A 182 10.55 -12.87 -2.08
N GLN A 183 9.26 -12.58 -2.12
CA GLN A 183 8.70 -11.40 -2.75
C GLN A 183 8.13 -10.48 -1.67
N ILE A 184 8.78 -9.33 -1.47
CA ILE A 184 8.34 -8.25 -0.59
C ILE A 184 7.80 -7.15 -1.49
N ILE A 185 6.48 -7.08 -1.63
CA ILE A 185 5.84 -6.26 -2.66
C ILE A 185 4.75 -5.35 -2.10
N TYR A 186 4.70 -4.09 -2.57
CA TYR A 186 3.61 -3.17 -2.24
C TYR A 186 3.30 -2.99 -0.75
N ASN A 187 4.32 -3.11 0.12
CA ASN A 187 4.18 -2.87 1.54
C ASN A 187 4.47 -1.40 1.86
N THR A 188 3.84 -0.89 2.93
CA THR A 188 4.23 0.35 3.58
C THR A 188 5.06 0.01 4.81
N ILE A 189 6.35 0.35 4.82
CA ILE A 189 7.32 -0.07 5.82
C ILE A 189 7.98 1.16 6.44
N ALA A 190 7.62 1.44 7.70
CA ALA A 190 8.07 2.61 8.45
C ALA A 190 8.49 2.22 9.87
N PRO A 191 9.61 1.49 10.04
CA PRO A 191 10.14 1.19 11.36
C PRO A 191 10.54 2.48 12.09
N GLN A 192 10.39 2.46 13.42
CA GLN A 192 10.76 3.57 14.27
C GLN A 192 11.78 3.13 15.33
N ALA A 193 13.00 3.61 15.22
CA ALA A 193 14.04 3.41 16.22
C ALA A 193 14.08 4.55 17.26
N SER A 194 14.84 4.33 18.33
CA SER A 194 15.07 5.34 19.36
C SER A 194 16.49 5.25 19.93
N GLY A 195 16.93 6.29 20.64
CA GLY A 195 18.27 6.33 21.23
C GLY A 195 19.37 6.17 20.19
N THR A 196 20.32 5.27 20.44
CA THR A 196 21.43 4.97 19.51
C THR A 196 21.12 3.84 18.53
N GLY A 197 19.93 3.23 18.61
CA GLY A 197 19.55 2.10 17.77
C GLY A 197 19.12 2.51 16.36
N ASN A 198 19.28 1.60 15.42
CA ASN A 198 18.97 1.85 14.00
C ASN A 198 17.54 1.43 13.65
N ALA A 199 16.90 2.18 12.77
CA ALA A 199 15.65 1.80 12.11
C ALA A 199 15.98 1.27 10.71
N ILE A 200 15.71 0.00 10.46
CA ILE A 200 16.06 -0.67 9.21
C ILE A 200 14.78 -1.21 8.60
N ALA A 201 14.37 -0.71 7.43
CA ALA A 201 13.06 -1.09 6.88
C ALA A 201 13.04 -2.50 6.30
N VAL A 202 14.01 -2.85 5.46
CA VAL A 202 14.17 -4.23 4.97
C VAL A 202 15.63 -4.64 5.12
N ALA A 203 15.88 -5.75 5.82
CA ALA A 203 17.21 -6.30 6.01
C ALA A 203 17.24 -7.77 5.59
N LEU A 204 17.85 -8.06 4.44
CA LEU A 204 18.09 -9.42 3.96
C LEU A 204 19.60 -9.68 3.96
N PHE A 205 20.11 -10.06 5.12
CA PHE A 205 21.53 -10.36 5.34
C PHE A 205 21.96 -11.68 4.69
N SER A 206 21.00 -12.57 4.37
CA SER A 206 21.31 -13.84 3.70
C SER A 206 20.24 -14.33 2.74
N GLY A 207 20.65 -14.94 1.63
CA GLY A 207 19.75 -15.52 0.62
C GLY A 207 19.64 -14.71 -0.66
N MET A 208 19.30 -15.41 -1.74
CA MET A 208 19.42 -14.91 -3.11
C MET A 208 18.04 -14.78 -3.77
N ASN A 209 18.00 -14.03 -4.88
CA ASN A 209 16.82 -13.90 -5.74
C ASN A 209 15.57 -13.35 -5.03
N ASN A 210 15.74 -12.63 -3.91
CA ASN A 210 14.63 -11.92 -3.29
C ASN A 210 14.28 -10.69 -4.11
N GLN A 211 12.99 -10.36 -4.14
CA GLN A 211 12.44 -9.24 -4.89
C GLN A 211 11.78 -8.26 -3.93
N ILE A 212 12.21 -7.00 -3.96
CA ILE A 212 11.66 -5.91 -3.17
C ILE A 212 11.07 -4.92 -4.17
N ILE A 213 9.75 -4.96 -4.39
CA ILE A 213 9.11 -4.25 -5.50
C ILE A 213 7.97 -3.35 -5.03
N GLY A 214 7.97 -2.08 -5.47
CA GLY A 214 6.80 -1.21 -5.26
C GLY A 214 6.50 -0.88 -3.80
N ASN A 215 7.46 -0.99 -2.89
CA ASN A 215 7.26 -0.71 -1.46
C ASN A 215 7.43 0.79 -1.14
N SER A 216 6.66 1.29 -0.19
CA SER A 216 6.87 2.61 0.43
C SER A 216 7.72 2.45 1.69
N ILE A 217 8.99 2.83 1.62
CA ILE A 217 10.01 2.59 2.65
C ILE A 217 10.43 3.92 3.27
N LYS A 218 10.04 4.13 4.53
CA LYS A 218 10.26 5.38 5.27
C LYS A 218 10.68 5.12 6.73
N PRO A 219 11.85 4.51 6.97
CA PRO A 219 12.38 4.33 8.32
C PRO A 219 12.56 5.69 9.01
N THR A 220 12.27 5.73 10.31
CA THR A 220 12.42 6.94 11.13
C THR A 220 13.14 6.63 12.43
N THR A 221 13.73 7.66 13.03
CA THR A 221 14.35 7.57 14.35
C THR A 221 14.02 8.83 15.14
N THR A 222 13.79 8.67 16.44
CA THR A 222 13.68 9.81 17.38
C THR A 222 14.99 10.07 18.12
N GLY A 223 16.02 9.26 17.87
CA GLY A 223 17.34 9.35 18.51
C GLY A 223 18.46 9.73 17.55
N THR A 224 19.69 9.33 17.91
CA THR A 224 20.91 9.57 17.12
C THR A 224 21.30 8.38 16.25
N GLY A 225 20.54 7.29 16.29
CA GLY A 225 20.78 6.13 15.44
C GLY A 225 20.44 6.37 13.96
N ASN A 226 20.77 5.39 13.14
CA ASN A 226 20.65 5.49 11.69
C ASN A 226 19.27 5.01 11.18
N THR A 227 18.77 5.64 10.14
CA THR A 227 17.67 5.14 9.31
C THR A 227 18.26 4.50 8.07
N ILE A 228 17.92 3.24 7.81
CA ILE A 228 18.40 2.49 6.65
C ILE A 228 17.18 1.94 5.89
N GLY A 229 17.12 2.20 4.59
CA GLY A 229 16.02 1.74 3.75
C GLY A 229 16.08 0.24 3.51
N VAL A 230 17.07 -0.20 2.74
CA VAL A 230 17.21 -1.60 2.31
C VAL A 230 18.66 -2.09 2.51
N ILE A 231 18.83 -3.29 3.06
CA ILE A 231 20.10 -4.01 3.13
C ILE A 231 19.94 -5.35 2.38
N LEU A 232 20.85 -5.63 1.45
CA LEU A 232 20.89 -6.85 0.64
C LEU A 232 22.33 -7.37 0.53
N ASP A 233 22.70 -8.41 1.27
CA ASP A 233 24.12 -8.83 1.33
C ASP A 233 24.46 -10.06 0.47
N TYR A 234 23.53 -10.51 -0.37
CA TYR A 234 23.72 -11.65 -1.27
C TYR A 234 23.34 -11.34 -2.72
N ASN A 235 24.07 -11.94 -3.66
CA ASN A 235 23.89 -11.68 -5.09
C ASN A 235 22.52 -12.13 -5.60
N GLY A 236 22.05 -11.47 -6.67
CA GLY A 236 20.83 -11.83 -7.38
C GLY A 236 19.55 -11.25 -6.76
N ASN A 237 19.67 -10.50 -5.67
CA ASN A 237 18.54 -9.75 -5.11
C ASN A 237 18.20 -8.53 -5.99
N VAL A 238 16.91 -8.22 -6.09
CA VAL A 238 16.34 -7.14 -6.90
C VAL A 238 15.55 -6.19 -6.01
N ALA A 239 15.74 -4.89 -6.19
CA ALA A 239 14.93 -3.85 -5.57
C ALA A 239 14.48 -2.85 -6.64
N HIS A 240 13.23 -2.91 -7.11
CA HIS A 240 12.71 -2.02 -8.16
C HIS A 240 11.44 -1.27 -7.74
N PHE A 241 11.20 -0.12 -8.32
CA PHE A 241 9.95 0.64 -8.17
C PHE A 241 9.59 1.06 -6.73
N ASN A 242 10.54 1.00 -5.79
CA ASN A 242 10.30 1.36 -4.40
C ASN A 242 10.43 2.88 -4.20
N GLN A 243 9.66 3.43 -3.25
CA GLN A 243 9.89 4.75 -2.68
C GLN A 243 10.83 4.60 -1.46
N ILE A 244 12.10 4.98 -1.57
CA ILE A 244 13.11 4.75 -0.51
C ILE A 244 13.58 6.07 0.10
N ILE A 245 13.02 6.40 1.28
CA ILE A 245 13.27 7.64 2.01
C ILE A 245 13.90 7.32 3.38
N ALA A 246 15.23 7.30 3.41
CA ALA A 246 16.02 7.21 4.63
C ALA A 246 16.78 8.53 4.83
N THR A 247 16.67 9.13 6.01
CA THR A 247 17.05 10.54 6.24
C THR A 247 18.39 10.72 6.94
N THR A 248 18.86 9.73 7.71
CA THR A 248 20.10 9.89 8.50
C THR A 248 21.28 9.05 8.02
N ALA A 249 21.06 8.00 7.23
CA ALA A 249 22.14 7.16 6.70
C ALA A 249 21.85 6.68 5.27
N PHE A 250 21.64 5.37 5.08
CA PHE A 250 21.68 4.73 3.78
C PHE A 250 20.28 4.49 3.24
N ARG A 251 20.08 4.75 1.95
CA ARG A 251 18.85 4.35 1.28
C ARG A 251 18.92 2.88 0.91
N LEU A 252 20.05 2.45 0.37
CA LEU A 252 20.30 1.05 0.04
C LEU A 252 21.77 0.72 0.28
N GLN A 253 22.02 -0.43 0.90
CA GLN A 253 23.33 -0.99 1.17
C GLN A 253 23.40 -2.43 0.67
N GLY A 254 24.57 -2.84 0.21
CA GLY A 254 24.87 -4.25 0.08
C GLY A 254 26.27 -4.54 -0.41
N GLU A 255 26.89 -5.52 0.22
CA GLU A 255 28.28 -5.90 -0.03
C GLU A 255 28.43 -6.80 -1.29
N CYS A 256 27.43 -6.78 -2.17
CA CYS A 256 27.30 -7.68 -3.31
C CYS A 256 26.63 -7.00 -4.50
N THR A 257 26.58 -7.69 -5.65
CA THR A 257 25.92 -7.15 -6.84
C THR A 257 24.40 -7.17 -6.68
N ILE A 258 23.81 -5.97 -6.66
CA ILE A 258 22.36 -5.75 -6.52
C ILE A 258 21.81 -5.04 -7.75
N ASP A 259 20.68 -5.54 -8.25
CA ASP A 259 19.87 -4.81 -9.22
C ASP A 259 18.88 -3.90 -8.48
N ALA A 260 19.19 -2.60 -8.43
CA ALA A 260 18.43 -1.57 -7.72
C ALA A 260 17.89 -0.48 -8.66
N LEU A 261 17.63 -0.83 -9.92
CA LEU A 261 17.12 0.09 -10.92
C LEU A 261 15.71 0.57 -10.58
N TYR A 262 15.31 1.71 -11.17
CA TYR A 262 13.93 2.17 -11.17
C TYR A 262 13.33 2.38 -9.77
N ASN A 263 14.12 2.78 -8.78
CA ASN A 263 13.60 3.25 -7.49
C ASN A 263 13.43 4.76 -7.48
N TRP A 264 12.52 5.26 -6.65
CA TRP A 264 12.42 6.68 -6.33
C TRP A 264 13.17 6.97 -5.03
N TYR A 265 14.21 7.78 -5.12
CA TYR A 265 15.03 8.21 -3.99
C TYR A 265 14.65 9.63 -3.51
N GLY A 266 13.36 9.96 -3.48
CA GLY A 266 12.87 11.19 -2.86
C GLY A 266 12.98 12.47 -3.70
N SER A 267 13.71 12.44 -4.82
CA SER A 267 13.81 13.55 -5.77
C SER A 267 14.32 13.08 -7.14
N ASN A 268 14.09 13.89 -8.17
CA ASN A 268 14.59 13.71 -9.53
C ASN A 268 16.12 13.73 -9.61
N ASN A 269 16.80 14.33 -8.63
CA ASN A 269 18.27 14.34 -8.57
C ASN A 269 18.87 12.95 -8.25
N GLY A 270 18.04 12.00 -7.82
CA GLY A 270 18.48 10.65 -7.46
C GLY A 270 19.16 10.58 -6.10
N PRO A 271 19.77 9.42 -5.78
CA PRO A 271 20.52 9.22 -4.55
C PRO A 271 21.94 9.81 -4.67
N THR A 272 22.49 10.31 -3.57
CA THR A 272 23.93 10.63 -3.50
C THR A 272 24.75 9.37 -3.21
N LEU A 273 26.04 9.38 -3.51
CA LEU A 273 26.93 8.25 -3.18
C LEU A 273 26.99 7.96 -1.66
N SER A 274 26.84 8.97 -0.81
CA SER A 274 26.77 8.76 0.65
C SER A 274 25.50 8.00 1.10
N GLN A 275 24.45 8.03 0.28
CA GLN A 275 23.21 7.31 0.51
C GLN A 275 23.27 5.87 -0.04
N LEU A 276 24.33 5.53 -0.76
CA LEU A 276 24.62 4.24 -1.40
C LEU A 276 26.10 3.87 -1.13
N PRO A 277 26.46 3.50 0.11
CA PRO A 277 27.86 3.27 0.50
C PRO A 277 28.59 2.26 -0.40
N ASP A 278 27.86 1.30 -0.98
CA ASP A 278 28.37 0.25 -1.86
C ASP A 278 27.96 0.47 -3.32
N ALA A 279 27.90 1.72 -3.77
CA ALA A 279 27.48 2.09 -5.13
C ALA A 279 28.27 1.38 -6.25
N ALA A 280 29.49 0.90 -5.98
CA ALA A 280 30.27 0.12 -6.95
C ALA A 280 29.64 -1.24 -7.31
N TYR A 281 28.82 -1.79 -6.41
CA TYR A 281 28.14 -3.07 -6.58
C TYR A 281 26.62 -2.92 -6.76
N THR A 282 26.11 -1.70 -6.68
CA THR A 282 24.67 -1.41 -6.78
C THR A 282 24.34 -0.82 -8.15
N TYR A 283 23.53 -1.52 -8.95
CA TYR A 283 22.99 -0.95 -10.19
C TYR A 283 21.74 -0.13 -9.89
N TYR A 284 21.90 1.17 -9.64
CA TYR A 284 20.81 2.08 -9.26
C TYR A 284 20.42 3.10 -10.34
N ASN A 285 21.20 3.19 -11.43
CA ASN A 285 21.00 4.13 -12.52
C ASN A 285 20.56 3.37 -13.78
N PRO A 286 19.37 3.65 -14.34
CA PRO A 286 18.51 4.79 -14.00
C PRO A 286 17.57 4.58 -12.80
N TRP A 287 17.13 5.70 -12.23
CA TRP A 287 16.16 5.78 -11.12
C TRP A 287 14.86 6.45 -11.59
N LEU A 288 13.72 6.24 -10.91
CA LEU A 288 12.47 6.89 -11.28
C LEU A 288 12.51 8.39 -11.05
N ILE A 289 11.82 9.15 -11.89
CA ILE A 289 11.63 10.59 -11.72
C ILE A 289 10.15 10.96 -11.60
N MET A 290 9.86 12.12 -11.02
CA MET A 290 8.53 12.74 -11.07
C MET A 290 8.49 13.72 -12.24
N ILE A 291 7.45 13.62 -13.06
CA ILE A 291 7.14 14.60 -14.11
C ILE A 291 5.79 15.24 -13.79
N VAL A 292 5.73 16.57 -13.82
CA VAL A 292 4.48 17.31 -13.66
C VAL A 292 4.04 17.86 -15.01
N SER A 293 2.83 17.50 -15.44
CA SER A 293 2.26 17.91 -16.71
C SER A 293 0.79 18.31 -16.56
N ALA A 294 0.24 19.00 -17.58
CA ALA A 294 -1.15 19.41 -17.60
C ALA A 294 -1.77 19.20 -18.99
N SER A 295 -3.06 18.83 -19.04
CA SER A 295 -3.80 18.67 -20.28
C SER A 295 -5.29 19.01 -20.12
N PRO A 296 -5.83 19.99 -20.87
CA PRO A 296 -5.11 20.89 -21.79
C PRO A 296 -4.24 21.93 -21.05
N THR A 297 -3.19 22.45 -21.69
CA THR A 297 -2.37 23.57 -21.16
C THR A 297 -2.93 24.95 -21.51
N THR A 298 -3.95 25.02 -22.35
CA THR A 298 -4.67 26.27 -22.69
C THR A 298 -6.17 26.04 -22.51
N LEU A 299 -6.83 26.93 -21.77
CA LEU A 299 -8.25 26.85 -21.46
C LEU A 299 -8.88 28.23 -21.35
N TYR A 300 -10.20 28.30 -21.51
CA TYR A 300 -10.96 29.52 -21.23
C TYR A 300 -11.24 29.66 -19.73
N THR A 301 -11.53 30.87 -19.28
CA THR A 301 -11.99 31.14 -17.90
C THR A 301 -13.17 30.23 -17.55
N GLY A 302 -13.10 29.57 -16.39
CA GLY A 302 -14.05 28.53 -15.96
C GLY A 302 -13.76 27.12 -16.48
N GLY A 303 -12.77 26.96 -17.35
CA GLY A 303 -12.32 25.66 -17.88
C GLY A 303 -11.55 24.82 -16.86
N ILE A 304 -11.35 23.54 -17.20
CA ILE A 304 -10.68 22.55 -16.37
C ILE A 304 -9.47 21.98 -17.14
N SER A 305 -8.34 21.81 -16.45
CA SER A 305 -7.20 21.03 -16.90
C SER A 305 -6.93 19.88 -15.93
N ASN A 306 -6.56 18.72 -16.46
CA ASN A 306 -6.01 17.64 -15.64
C ASN A 306 -4.53 17.92 -15.41
N VAL A 307 -4.10 17.85 -14.15
CA VAL A 307 -2.69 17.97 -13.75
C VAL A 307 -2.23 16.59 -13.31
N TYR A 308 -1.13 16.11 -13.87
CA TYR A 308 -0.58 14.80 -13.57
C TYR A 308 0.77 14.96 -12.87
N ALA A 309 0.97 14.21 -11.79
CA ALA A 309 2.29 13.87 -11.28
C ALA A 309 2.56 12.40 -11.66
N ASP A 310 3.53 12.20 -12.55
CA ASP A 310 3.81 10.95 -13.24
C ASP A 310 5.16 10.38 -12.80
N PHE A 311 5.16 9.14 -12.31
CA PHE A 311 6.32 8.37 -11.87
C PHE A 311 6.58 7.14 -12.76
N THR A 312 6.02 7.10 -13.96
CA THR A 312 6.18 5.98 -14.91
C THR A 312 7.44 6.10 -15.77
N HIS A 313 8.28 7.10 -15.52
CA HIS A 313 9.49 7.35 -16.28
C HIS A 313 10.74 7.35 -15.39
N ASP A 314 11.86 6.90 -15.95
CA ASP A 314 13.17 6.98 -15.32
C ASP A 314 13.99 8.23 -15.68
N SER A 315 15.14 8.37 -15.03
CA SER A 315 16.07 9.50 -15.13
C SER A 315 16.71 9.69 -16.50
N THR A 316 16.46 8.79 -17.47
CA THR A 316 16.87 8.95 -18.88
C THR A 316 15.82 9.68 -19.72
N TYR A 317 14.69 10.10 -19.12
CA TYR A 317 13.59 10.77 -19.81
C TYR A 317 14.03 11.91 -20.73
N ASP A 318 13.62 11.78 -22.00
CA ASP A 318 13.69 12.83 -23.01
C ASP A 318 12.25 13.15 -23.47
N PRO A 319 11.78 14.40 -23.34
CA PRO A 319 10.45 14.79 -23.78
C PRO A 319 10.20 14.58 -25.29
N ASN A 320 11.26 14.46 -26.10
CA ASN A 320 11.13 14.15 -27.53
C ASN A 320 11.01 12.64 -27.82
N ASN A 321 11.32 11.79 -26.84
CA ASN A 321 11.20 10.33 -26.94
C ASN A 321 10.82 9.70 -25.57
N PRO A 322 9.63 10.01 -25.04
CA PRO A 322 9.23 9.58 -23.70
C PRO A 322 9.13 8.06 -23.56
N VAL A 323 8.87 7.34 -24.66
CA VAL A 323 8.74 5.87 -24.68
C VAL A 323 10.03 5.16 -24.26
N ALA A 324 11.20 5.78 -24.45
CA ALA A 324 12.49 5.17 -24.14
C ALA A 324 12.75 4.99 -22.64
N SER A 325 12.16 5.83 -21.80
CA SER A 325 12.28 5.75 -20.33
C SER A 325 11.00 5.27 -19.64
N TYR A 326 9.99 4.87 -20.41
CA TYR A 326 8.68 4.48 -19.89
C TYR A 326 8.70 3.06 -19.30
N HIS A 327 8.06 2.91 -18.15
CA HIS A 327 7.84 1.63 -17.47
C HIS A 327 6.35 1.30 -17.42
N ASP A 328 5.99 0.14 -17.97
CA ASP A 328 4.62 -0.39 -17.95
C ASP A 328 4.24 -0.80 -16.52
N PRO A 329 3.20 -0.18 -15.90
CA PRO A 329 2.79 -0.51 -14.54
C PRO A 329 2.40 -1.98 -14.33
N SER A 330 2.05 -2.73 -15.38
CA SER A 330 1.76 -4.16 -15.25
C SER A 330 2.98 -5.02 -14.90
N LEU A 331 4.20 -4.49 -15.07
CA LEU A 331 5.46 -5.13 -14.72
C LEU A 331 6.03 -4.65 -13.36
N GLY A 332 5.35 -3.69 -12.72
CA GLY A 332 5.80 -3.00 -11.52
C GLY A 332 5.67 -1.48 -11.68
N HIS A 333 5.40 -0.78 -10.58
CA HIS A 333 5.23 0.68 -10.58
C HIS A 333 5.56 1.28 -9.23
N PHE A 334 5.79 2.60 -9.23
CA PHE A 334 5.90 3.40 -8.02
C PHE A 334 4.70 3.14 -7.09
N PRO A 335 4.88 3.09 -5.75
CA PRO A 335 3.85 2.59 -4.85
C PRO A 335 2.54 3.38 -4.96
N ASP A 336 1.42 2.67 -4.82
CA ASP A 336 0.09 3.29 -4.77
C ASP A 336 -0.20 3.93 -3.40
N ASN A 337 -1.21 4.78 -3.36
CA ASN A 337 -1.62 5.51 -2.15
C ASN A 337 -0.52 6.42 -1.56
N VAL A 338 0.46 6.82 -2.37
CA VAL A 338 1.45 7.82 -1.97
C VAL A 338 0.91 9.21 -2.28
N GLY A 339 0.83 10.07 -1.26
CA GLY A 339 0.28 11.42 -1.38
C GLY A 339 1.27 12.41 -1.99
N VAL A 340 0.94 12.92 -3.19
CA VAL A 340 1.63 14.01 -3.88
C VAL A 340 0.92 15.33 -3.58
N TYR A 341 1.68 16.34 -3.13
CA TYR A 341 1.14 17.65 -2.85
C TYR A 341 1.18 18.54 -4.10
N ILE A 342 0.03 19.03 -4.53
CA ILE A 342 -0.19 19.89 -5.70
C ILE A 342 -0.65 21.28 -5.22
N THR A 343 -0.02 22.31 -5.77
CA THR A 343 -0.39 23.73 -5.57
C THR A 343 -0.68 24.40 -6.91
N SER A 344 -1.30 25.58 -6.87
CA SER A 344 -1.52 26.38 -8.08
C SER A 344 -1.40 27.88 -7.89
N THR A 345 -1.16 28.56 -9.01
CA THR A 345 -1.29 30.02 -9.16
C THR A 345 -2.22 30.33 -10.34
N GLY A 346 -2.94 31.46 -10.31
CA GLY A 346 -3.83 31.88 -11.42
C GLY A 346 -5.11 31.03 -11.58
N GLY A 347 -5.41 30.15 -10.63
CA GLY A 347 -6.60 29.29 -10.56
C GLY A 347 -6.57 28.40 -9.32
N GLU A 348 -7.61 27.61 -9.12
CA GLU A 348 -7.74 26.67 -8.00
C GLU A 348 -7.44 25.25 -8.45
N VAL A 349 -6.62 24.49 -7.70
CA VAL A 349 -6.50 23.04 -7.88
C VAL A 349 -7.42 22.32 -6.90
N GLY A 350 -8.27 21.43 -7.43
CA GLY A 350 -9.25 20.69 -6.65
C GLY A 350 -10.39 21.56 -6.13
N SER A 351 -11.12 21.04 -5.14
CA SER A 351 -12.19 21.78 -4.45
C SER A 351 -11.94 21.98 -2.95
N LEU A 352 -10.89 21.37 -2.36
CA LEU A 352 -10.57 21.45 -0.92
C LEU A 352 -9.28 20.68 -0.48
N PHE A 353 -8.60 19.93 -1.37
CA PHE A 353 -7.43 19.12 -1.02
C PHE A 353 -6.26 19.38 -1.97
N ASN A 354 -5.10 19.69 -1.40
CA ASN A 354 -3.84 19.84 -2.14
C ASN A 354 -3.09 18.50 -2.27
N THR A 355 -3.48 17.42 -1.58
CA THR A 355 -2.82 16.11 -1.69
C THR A 355 -3.65 15.16 -2.54
N VAL A 356 -3.05 14.59 -3.58
CA VAL A 356 -3.63 13.54 -4.44
C VAL A 356 -2.77 12.28 -4.38
N TYR A 357 -3.36 11.12 -4.62
CA TYR A 357 -2.68 9.84 -4.40
C TYR A 357 -2.33 9.14 -5.71
N THR A 358 -1.19 8.46 -5.72
CA THR A 358 -0.75 7.64 -6.85
C THR A 358 -1.61 6.39 -7.01
N ILE A 359 -1.91 6.08 -8.26
CA ILE A 359 -2.47 4.81 -8.72
C ILE A 359 -1.69 4.42 -9.98
N ASN A 360 -1.08 3.24 -10.00
CA ASN A 360 -0.21 2.77 -11.08
C ASN A 360 0.88 3.78 -11.46
N GLY A 361 1.47 4.43 -10.45
CA GLY A 361 2.53 5.44 -10.63
C GLY A 361 2.07 6.83 -11.07
N ILE A 362 0.76 7.11 -11.16
CA ILE A 362 0.26 8.43 -11.55
C ILE A 362 -0.68 8.99 -10.48
N ALA A 363 -0.46 10.23 -10.05
CA ALA A 363 -1.41 10.99 -9.24
C ALA A 363 -2.05 12.09 -10.09
N THR A 364 -3.38 12.19 -10.06
CA THR A 364 -4.14 13.13 -10.91
C THR A 364 -4.90 14.15 -10.06
N ALA A 365 -4.74 15.43 -10.40
CA ALA A 365 -5.47 16.56 -9.84
C ALA A 365 -6.19 17.35 -10.95
N PHE A 366 -7.08 18.26 -10.57
CA PHE A 366 -7.79 19.13 -11.52
C PHE A 366 -7.46 20.59 -11.24
N PHE A 367 -6.99 21.32 -12.24
CA PHE A 367 -6.86 22.78 -12.20
C PHE A 367 -8.13 23.43 -12.79
N ARG A 368 -8.71 24.40 -12.07
CA ARG A 368 -9.89 25.18 -12.45
C ARG A 368 -9.51 26.65 -12.60
N ALA A 369 -9.77 27.23 -13.78
CA ALA A 369 -9.47 28.63 -14.07
C ALA A 369 -10.51 29.60 -13.49
N THR A 370 -10.49 29.82 -12.18
CA THR A 370 -11.47 30.67 -11.47
C THR A 370 -11.08 32.14 -11.39
N LEU A 371 -9.79 32.49 -11.53
CA LEU A 371 -9.28 33.85 -11.28
C LEU A 371 -9.24 34.78 -12.51
N GLY A 372 -9.85 34.37 -13.63
CA GLY A 372 -9.88 35.13 -14.87
C GLY A 372 -8.69 34.89 -15.81
N PRO A 373 -8.61 35.61 -16.94
CA PRO A 373 -7.55 35.42 -17.93
C PRO A 373 -6.16 35.77 -17.41
N GLY A 374 -5.15 35.00 -17.83
CA GLY A 374 -3.76 35.18 -17.43
C GLY A 374 -2.95 33.89 -17.54
N THR A 375 -1.77 33.89 -16.95
CA THR A 375 -0.94 32.68 -16.80
C THR A 375 -1.15 32.13 -15.40
N GLY A 376 -1.67 30.90 -15.32
CA GLY A 376 -1.65 30.09 -14.11
C GLY A 376 -0.54 29.04 -14.16
N ALA A 377 -0.31 28.37 -13.04
CA ALA A 377 0.55 27.21 -12.96
C ALA A 377 -0.02 26.19 -11.99
N ALA A 378 0.33 24.92 -12.19
CA ALA A 378 0.20 23.88 -11.18
C ALA A 378 1.60 23.36 -10.85
N ALA A 379 1.87 23.08 -9.57
CA ALA A 379 3.17 22.58 -9.14
C ALA A 379 3.00 21.40 -8.20
N GLY A 380 3.71 20.31 -8.50
CA GLY A 380 3.71 19.08 -7.70
C GLY A 380 4.99 18.91 -6.89
N SER A 381 4.86 18.42 -5.66
CA SER A 381 5.96 18.12 -4.74
C SER A 381 5.69 16.82 -3.99
N LEU A 382 6.75 16.03 -3.79
CA LEU A 382 6.73 14.78 -3.02
C LEU A 382 8.09 14.59 -2.32
N ASP A 383 8.08 14.11 -1.09
CA ASP A 383 9.28 13.85 -0.27
C ASP A 383 10.23 15.07 -0.21
N SER A 384 11.40 15.01 -0.85
CA SER A 384 12.40 16.10 -0.90
C SER A 384 12.50 16.75 -2.28
N GLN A 385 11.54 16.46 -3.17
CA GLN A 385 11.50 17.06 -4.50
C GLN A 385 11.00 18.50 -4.41
N ASP A 386 11.85 19.44 -4.83
CA ASP A 386 11.45 20.83 -5.06
C ASP A 386 10.25 20.88 -6.04
N PRO A 387 9.28 21.79 -5.84
CA PRO A 387 8.07 21.81 -6.64
C PRO A 387 8.35 21.89 -8.15
N LEU A 388 7.91 20.88 -8.90
CA LEU A 388 7.97 20.87 -10.36
C LEU A 388 6.71 21.52 -10.91
N SER A 389 6.87 22.57 -11.71
CA SER A 389 5.75 23.41 -12.18
C SER A 389 5.44 23.19 -13.65
N VAL A 390 4.15 23.21 -13.98
CA VAL A 390 3.63 23.29 -15.35
C VAL A 390 2.80 24.56 -15.53
N SER A 391 3.05 25.31 -16.60
CA SER A 391 2.27 26.51 -16.92
C SER A 391 0.97 26.18 -17.63
N ILE A 392 -0.09 26.92 -17.28
CA ILE A 392 -1.43 26.80 -17.83
C ILE A 392 -1.88 28.19 -18.27
N THR A 393 -2.19 28.36 -19.56
CA THR A 393 -2.69 29.63 -20.10
C THR A 393 -4.21 29.69 -20.00
N VAL A 394 -4.71 30.72 -19.33
CA VAL A 394 -6.15 31.00 -19.20
C VAL A 394 -6.54 32.14 -20.11
N LEU A 395 -7.37 31.84 -21.10
CA LEU A 395 -7.95 32.81 -22.02
C LEU A 395 -9.24 33.41 -21.43
N PRO A 396 -9.62 34.63 -21.86
CA PRO A 396 -10.91 35.21 -21.48
C PRO A 396 -12.05 34.30 -21.92
N ALA A 397 -13.12 34.20 -21.11
CA ALA A 397 -14.31 33.45 -21.52
C ALA A 397 -14.75 33.86 -22.94
N PRO A 398 -15.12 32.91 -23.82
CA PRO A 398 -15.57 33.24 -25.16
C PRO A 398 -16.69 34.26 -25.09
N ILE A 399 -16.53 35.40 -25.75
CA ILE A 399 -17.58 36.39 -25.86
C ILE A 399 -18.63 35.76 -26.77
N VAL A 400 -19.73 35.27 -26.20
CA VAL A 400 -20.91 34.93 -26.98
C VAL A 400 -21.46 36.27 -27.46
N SER A 401 -21.12 36.66 -28.69
CA SER A 401 -21.68 37.87 -29.28
C SER A 401 -23.17 37.63 -29.46
N ALA A 402 -24.00 38.20 -28.58
CA ALA A 402 -25.42 38.45 -28.87
C ALA A 402 -25.58 39.58 -29.91
N ALA A 403 -24.63 39.70 -30.86
CA ALA A 403 -24.68 40.66 -31.96
C ALA A 403 -25.47 40.04 -33.11
N GLY A 404 -26.79 39.96 -32.90
CA GLY A 404 -27.71 39.39 -33.87
C GLY A 404 -29.18 39.40 -33.44
N SER A 405 -29.59 40.18 -32.45
CA SER A 405 -31.00 40.63 -32.33
C SER A 405 -31.12 41.75 -31.30
N SER A 406 -31.18 42.98 -31.78
CA SER A 406 -31.58 44.16 -31.01
C SER A 406 -33.10 44.16 -30.79
N VAL A 407 -33.63 43.11 -30.16
CA VAL A 407 -35.00 43.09 -29.64
C VAL A 407 -34.98 42.42 -28.26
N VAL A 408 -34.85 43.23 -27.21
CA VAL A 408 -35.33 42.82 -25.90
C VAL A 408 -36.86 42.89 -25.96
N SER A 409 -37.52 41.80 -26.35
CA SER A 409 -38.94 41.64 -26.02
C SER A 409 -39.03 41.17 -24.57
N ALA A 410 -39.19 42.09 -23.63
CA ALA A 410 -39.44 41.79 -22.22
C ALA A 410 -40.86 41.23 -21.98
N ALA A 411 -41.39 40.42 -22.89
CA ALA A 411 -42.71 39.80 -22.82
C ALA A 411 -42.76 38.54 -23.68
N SER A 412 -42.31 37.40 -23.15
CA SER A 412 -42.87 36.08 -23.52
C SER A 412 -42.31 34.90 -22.72
N ASN A 413 -41.18 35.03 -22.01
CA ASN A 413 -40.62 33.94 -21.19
C ASN A 413 -40.40 34.35 -19.72
N THR A 414 -41.41 34.90 -19.06
CA THR A 414 -41.44 34.80 -17.59
C THR A 414 -41.77 33.35 -17.24
N VAL A 415 -40.78 32.60 -16.76
CA VAL A 415 -41.06 31.35 -16.03
C VAL A 415 -41.86 31.77 -14.80
N GLY A 416 -43.15 31.46 -14.79
CA GLY A 416 -43.99 31.67 -13.61
C GLY A 416 -43.33 30.99 -12.41
N MET A 417 -43.26 31.71 -11.28
CA MET A 417 -42.79 31.12 -10.03
C MET A 417 -43.57 29.83 -9.78
N GLN A 418 -42.85 28.70 -9.69
CA GLN A 418 -43.45 27.42 -9.37
C GLN A 418 -44.14 27.59 -8.03
N THR A 419 -45.44 27.29 -7.94
CA THR A 419 -46.12 27.24 -6.65
C THR A 419 -45.59 26.01 -5.92
N THR A 420 -44.52 26.16 -5.14
CA THR A 420 -44.00 25.09 -4.28
C THR A 420 -44.87 24.99 -3.04
N GLY A 421 -46.10 24.53 -3.24
CA GLY A 421 -46.98 24.02 -2.20
C GLY A 421 -47.10 22.51 -2.40
N ILE A 422 -46.69 21.74 -1.39
CA ILE A 422 -46.92 20.29 -1.35
C ILE A 422 -48.43 20.07 -1.60
N PRO A 423 -48.86 19.21 -2.54
CA PRO A 423 -50.28 18.98 -2.77
C PRO A 423 -50.91 18.52 -1.45
N LEU A 424 -51.98 19.20 -1.01
CA LEU A 424 -52.63 18.96 0.27
C LEU A 424 -53.02 17.48 0.46
N PHE A 425 -53.31 16.77 -0.64
CA PHE A 425 -53.53 15.32 -0.66
C PHE A 425 -52.34 14.50 -0.17
N GLY A 426 -51.10 14.89 -0.48
CA GLY A 426 -49.90 14.20 -0.02
C GLY A 426 -49.68 14.33 1.48
N VAL A 427 -50.01 15.50 2.04
CA VAL A 427 -49.95 15.76 3.49
C VAL A 427 -51.07 14.99 4.22
N VAL A 428 -52.28 14.95 3.67
CA VAL A 428 -53.40 14.18 4.22
C VAL A 428 -53.10 12.68 4.21
N LEU A 429 -52.51 12.15 3.12
CA LEU A 429 -52.15 10.73 3.02
C LEU A 429 -51.03 10.37 4.02
N ALA A 430 -50.03 11.23 4.19
CA ALA A 430 -48.96 11.04 5.17
C ALA A 430 -49.51 11.06 6.61
N LEU A 431 -50.43 11.97 6.94
CA LEU A 431 -51.11 12.00 8.24
C LEU A 431 -51.93 10.74 8.49
N ILE A 432 -52.64 10.21 7.49
CA ILE A 432 -53.40 8.95 7.60
C ILE A 432 -52.47 7.74 7.78
N MET A 433 -51.30 7.71 7.12
CA MET A 433 -50.31 6.63 7.31
C MET A 433 -49.67 6.65 8.71
N VAL A 434 -49.33 7.84 9.21
CA VAL A 434 -48.75 7.99 10.56
C VAL A 434 -49.78 7.64 11.64
N LEU A 435 -51.02 8.09 11.49
CA LEU A 435 -52.10 7.74 12.43
C LEU A 435 -52.52 6.26 12.31
N GLY A 436 -52.49 5.68 11.11
CA GLY A 436 -52.76 4.26 10.89
C GLY A 436 -51.70 3.34 11.48
N GLY A 437 -50.44 3.77 11.49
CA GLY A 437 -49.34 3.05 12.17
C GLY A 437 -49.43 3.08 13.70
N LEU A 438 -50.01 4.13 14.27
CA LEU A 438 -50.23 4.28 15.72
C LEU A 438 -51.40 3.44 16.28
N VAL A 439 -52.29 2.93 15.41
CA VAL A 439 -53.50 2.17 15.82
C VAL A 439 -53.34 0.66 15.57
N MET A 440 -52.20 0.18 15.08
CA MET A 440 -51.95 -1.26 15.03
C MET A 440 -51.67 -1.79 16.45
N PRO A 441 -52.47 -2.73 16.99
CA PRO A 441 -52.13 -3.38 18.24
C PRO A 441 -50.91 -4.27 18.02
N SER A 442 -49.92 -4.17 18.90
CA SER A 442 -48.80 -5.10 18.96
C SER A 442 -49.35 -6.52 19.07
N ARG A 443 -49.10 -7.36 18.07
CA ARG A 443 -49.39 -8.79 18.18
C ARG A 443 -48.33 -9.40 19.11
N ASN A 444 -48.80 -9.88 20.26
CA ASN A 444 -48.08 -10.77 21.17
C ASN A 444 -47.47 -11.97 20.45
#